data_AF-A0A1F5UNB8-F1
#
_entry.id   AF-A0A1F5UNB8-F1
#
_cell.length_a   1.000
_cell.length_b   1.000
_cell.length_c   1.000
_cell.angle_alpha   90.00
_cell.angle_beta   90.00
_cell.angle_gamma   90.00
#
_symmetry.space_group_name_H-M   'P 1'
#
loop_
_entity.id
_entity.type
_entity.pdbx_description
1 polymer ?
#
loop_
_entity_poly.entity_id
_entity_poly.type
_entity_poly.pdbx_seq_one_letter_code
_entity_poly.pdbx_strand_id
1 'polypeptide(L)'
;MYADKMTKSLKFAIDETNRRRAIQAEYNKKHGITPATIKKEIRNILESIYEADYYTVPIAAEGEGKYVSSDEFPKLISDMEKEMHAYAAKMEFEKAAAIRDKVRMLKSQVNKMKEGGFIAVSIDDGMSQVERKHKQRRRGMQKAKRYRKK
;
A
#
# COMPACT_ATOMS: atom_id res chain seq x y z
N MET A 1 -21.71 -25.27 8.10
CA MET A 1 -22.36 -25.64 6.83
C MET A 1 -23.85 -25.39 7.02
N TYR A 2 -24.50 -24.74 6.06
CA TYR A 2 -25.96 -24.55 6.07
C TYR A 2 -26.56 -25.48 5.02
N ALA A 3 -27.44 -26.39 5.44
CA ALA A 3 -28.12 -27.32 4.58
C ALA A 3 -29.40 -27.82 5.26
N ASP A 4 -30.51 -27.91 4.53
CA ASP A 4 -31.80 -28.34 5.07
C ASP A 4 -31.88 -29.86 5.28
N LYS A 5 -31.08 -30.63 4.54
CA LYS A 5 -31.06 -32.09 4.60
C LYS A 5 -29.64 -32.62 4.66
N MET A 6 -29.44 -33.67 5.44
CA MET A 6 -28.16 -34.38 5.50
C MET A 6 -28.05 -35.32 4.30
N THR A 7 -27.22 -34.95 3.34
CA THR A 7 -26.91 -35.83 2.20
C THR A 7 -25.83 -36.86 2.58
N LYS A 8 -25.73 -37.95 1.80
CA LYS A 8 -24.69 -38.98 2.02
C LYS A 8 -23.28 -38.39 1.95
N SER A 9 -23.02 -37.48 1.01
CA SER A 9 -21.71 -36.82 0.86
C SER A 9 -21.39 -35.88 2.01
N LEU A 10 -22.38 -35.14 2.52
CA LEU A 10 -22.20 -34.30 3.72
C LEU A 10 -21.88 -35.15 4.94
N LYS A 11 -22.62 -36.25 5.13
CA LYS A 11 -22.38 -37.19 6.23
C LYS A 11 -20.94 -37.73 6.17
N PHE A 12 -20.51 -38.22 5.01
CA PHE A 12 -19.14 -38.70 4.81
C PHE A 12 -18.08 -37.63 5.13
N ALA A 13 -18.26 -36.41 4.62
CA ALA A 13 -17.31 -35.32 4.84
C ALA A 13 -17.23 -34.91 6.32
N ILE A 14 -18.37 -34.86 7.02
CA ILE A 14 -18.44 -34.54 8.45
C ILE A 14 -17.80 -35.66 9.28
N ASP A 15 -18.13 -36.92 9.00
CA ASP A 15 -17.61 -38.08 9.72
C ASP A 15 -16.08 -38.17 9.58
N GLU A 16 -15.53 -37.99 8.37
CA GLU A 16 -14.07 -38.00 8.16
C GLU A 16 -13.39 -36.78 8.83
N THR A 17 -14.03 -35.61 8.82
CA THR A 17 -13.53 -34.43 9.54
C THR A 17 -13.46 -34.68 11.04
N ASN A 18 -14.50 -35.30 11.61
CA ASN A 18 -14.56 -35.63 13.03
C ASN A 18 -13.54 -36.70 13.42
N ARG A 19 -13.39 -37.75 12.59
CA ARG A 19 -12.36 -38.79 12.79
C ARG A 19 -10.95 -38.19 12.84
N ARG A 20 -10.60 -37.31 11.88
CA ARG A 20 -9.28 -36.63 11.86
C ARG A 20 -9.09 -35.72 13.06
N ARG A 21 -10.11 -34.95 13.43
CA ARG A 21 -10.04 -34.02 14.57
C ARG A 21 -9.81 -34.76 15.89
N ALA A 22 -10.44 -35.92 16.09
CA ALA A 22 -10.24 -36.74 17.29
C ALA A 22 -8.78 -37.21 17.42
N ILE A 23 -8.20 -37.74 16.34
CA ILE A 23 -6.80 -38.18 16.30
C ILE A 23 -5.85 -37.00 16.58
N GLN A 24 -6.10 -35.85 15.94
CA GLN A 24 -5.28 -34.65 16.15
C GLN A 24 -5.37 -34.13 17.59
N ALA A 25 -6.56 -34.12 18.20
CA ALA A 25 -6.75 -33.68 19.57
C ALA A 25 -6.05 -34.61 20.57
N GLU A 26 -6.14 -35.93 20.36
CA GLU A 26 -5.44 -36.91 21.19
C GLU A 26 -3.92 -36.77 21.06
N TYR A 27 -3.41 -36.62 19.84
CA TYR A 27 -1.99 -36.38 19.59
C TYR A 27 -1.50 -35.10 20.28
N ASN A 28 -2.23 -34.00 20.13
CA ASN A 28 -1.90 -32.72 20.75
C ASN A 28 -1.89 -32.82 22.28
N LYS A 29 -2.88 -33.51 22.87
CA LYS A 29 -2.93 -33.74 24.33
C LYS A 29 -1.75 -34.57 24.82
N LYS A 30 -1.39 -35.63 24.11
CA LYS A 30 -0.23 -36.49 24.46
C LYS A 30 1.10 -35.75 24.37
N HIS A 31 1.22 -34.78 23.47
CA HIS A 31 2.48 -34.05 23.23
C HIS A 31 2.49 -32.63 23.80
N GLY A 32 1.45 -32.20 24.52
CA GLY A 32 1.35 -30.85 25.08
C GLY A 32 1.28 -29.73 24.01
N ILE A 33 0.83 -30.03 22.80
CA ILE A 33 0.78 -29.07 21.69
C ILE A 33 -0.50 -28.23 21.80
N THR A 34 -0.35 -26.90 21.89
CA THR A 34 -1.47 -25.96 21.82
C THR A 34 -1.66 -25.51 20.37
N PRO A 35 -2.84 -25.73 19.75
CA PRO A 35 -3.10 -25.28 18.38
C PRO A 35 -2.97 -23.76 18.27
N ALA A 36 -2.19 -23.30 17.31
CA ALA A 36 -2.03 -21.88 17.00
C ALA A 36 -2.19 -21.65 15.49
N THR A 37 -2.67 -20.46 15.12
CA THR A 37 -2.76 -20.06 13.71
C THR A 37 -1.36 -19.80 13.17
N ILE A 38 -1.05 -20.37 12.00
CA ILE A 38 0.21 -20.10 11.30
C ILE A 38 0.19 -18.64 10.81
N LYS A 39 1.17 -17.84 11.22
CA LYS A 39 1.43 -16.52 10.63
C LYS A 39 2.34 -16.72 9.42
N LYS A 40 1.84 -16.45 8.21
CA LYS A 40 2.63 -16.45 6.98
C LYS A 40 2.82 -15.02 6.51
N GLU A 41 4.08 -14.64 6.28
CA GLU A 41 4.40 -13.37 5.65
C GLU A 41 3.91 -13.38 4.20
N ILE A 42 3.31 -12.27 3.78
CA ILE A 42 2.90 -12.06 2.40
C ILE A 42 4.18 -11.76 1.63
N ARG A 43 4.67 -12.73 0.86
CA ARG A 43 5.82 -12.49 -0.04
C ARG A 43 5.39 -11.47 -1.08
N ASN A 44 6.09 -10.34 -1.13
CA ASN A 44 5.81 -9.26 -2.05
C ASN A 44 6.35 -9.63 -3.44
N ILE A 45 5.57 -10.37 -4.22
CA ILE A 45 5.91 -10.83 -5.58
C ILE A 45 6.24 -9.65 -6.52
N LEU A 46 5.78 -8.45 -6.18
CA LEU A 46 6.03 -7.24 -6.96
C LEU A 46 7.49 -6.79 -6.86
N GLU A 47 8.19 -7.03 -5.74
CA GLU A 47 9.55 -6.53 -5.52
C GLU A 47 10.55 -7.16 -6.50
N SER A 48 10.35 -8.42 -6.91
CA SER A 48 11.20 -9.10 -7.89
C SER A 48 10.96 -8.69 -9.35
N ILE A 49 9.82 -8.05 -9.66
CA ILE A 49 9.51 -7.58 -11.01
C ILE A 49 10.03 -6.14 -11.20
N TYR A 50 10.03 -5.33 -10.12
CA TYR A 50 10.44 -3.93 -10.17
C TYR A 50 11.97 -3.71 -10.19
N GLU A 51 12.80 -4.71 -9.87
CA GLU A 51 14.27 -4.56 -10.00
C GLU A 51 14.78 -4.64 -11.46
N ALA A 52 13.95 -5.07 -12.42
CA ALA A 52 14.40 -5.31 -13.79
C ALA A 52 14.20 -4.15 -14.78
N ASP A 53 13.43 -3.10 -14.44
CA ASP A 53 12.99 -2.14 -15.47
C ASP A 53 12.85 -0.67 -15.00
N TYR A 54 13.81 -0.18 -14.21
CA TYR A 54 13.99 1.27 -14.09
C TYR A 54 14.80 1.78 -15.28
N TYR A 55 14.13 1.96 -16.41
CA TYR A 55 14.56 2.94 -17.41
C TYR A 55 14.46 4.32 -16.75
N THR A 56 15.59 4.92 -16.42
CA THR A 56 15.70 6.31 -15.96
C THR A 56 15.13 7.23 -17.02
N VAL A 57 13.86 7.60 -16.91
CA VAL A 57 13.28 8.64 -17.78
C VAL A 57 13.80 9.99 -17.29
N PRO A 58 14.58 10.74 -18.10
CA PRO A 58 14.92 12.11 -17.75
C PRO A 58 13.61 12.92 -17.75
N ILE A 59 13.26 13.46 -16.59
CA ILE A 59 12.12 14.38 -16.44
C ILE A 59 12.48 15.67 -17.18
N ALA A 60 12.11 15.75 -18.46
CA ALA A 60 12.09 16.98 -19.21
C ALA A 60 10.75 17.69 -18.98
N ALA A 61 10.86 18.95 -18.59
CA ALA A 61 9.91 20.05 -18.76
C ALA A 61 8.56 19.97 -18.03
N GLU A 62 8.43 20.88 -17.05
CA GLU A 62 7.30 21.79 -16.82
C GLU A 62 5.88 21.31 -17.19
N GLY A 63 5.07 21.06 -16.17
CA GLY A 63 3.62 20.88 -16.30
C GLY A 63 2.92 21.14 -14.97
N GLU A 64 2.09 22.18 -14.95
CA GLU A 64 1.30 22.71 -13.84
C GLU A 64 0.61 21.62 -12.98
N GLY A 65 0.93 21.60 -11.69
CA GLY A 65 0.26 20.76 -10.70
C GLY A 65 -1.19 21.20 -10.52
N LYS A 66 -2.12 20.54 -11.21
CA LYS A 66 -3.55 20.64 -10.91
C LYS A 66 -3.81 20.04 -9.53
N TYR A 67 -4.16 20.88 -8.57
CA TYR A 67 -4.75 20.45 -7.32
C TYR A 67 -6.14 19.86 -7.64
N VAL A 68 -6.19 18.54 -7.78
CA VAL A 68 -7.46 17.79 -7.88
C VAL A 68 -8.13 17.88 -6.51
N SER A 69 -9.36 18.40 -6.46
CA SER A 69 -10.12 18.53 -5.21
C SER A 69 -10.33 17.15 -4.59
N SER A 70 -10.41 17.07 -3.24
CA SER A 70 -10.63 15.83 -2.49
C SER A 70 -11.85 15.03 -3.00
N ASP A 71 -12.83 15.72 -3.59
CA ASP A 71 -14.10 15.17 -4.07
C ASP A 71 -14.01 14.48 -5.44
N GLU A 72 -12.94 14.70 -6.22
CA GLU A 72 -12.79 14.12 -7.56
C GLU A 72 -12.08 12.75 -7.54
N PHE A 73 -11.28 12.48 -6.50
CA PHE A 73 -10.59 11.21 -6.34
C PHE A 73 -11.51 9.98 -6.21
N PRO A 74 -12.64 10.04 -5.46
CA PRO A 74 -13.55 8.91 -5.38
C PRO A 74 -14.14 8.52 -6.74
N LYS A 75 -14.44 9.51 -7.60
CA LYS A 75 -14.97 9.28 -8.95
C LYS A 75 -13.92 8.64 -9.86
N LEU A 76 -12.70 9.20 -9.87
CA LEU A 76 -11.58 8.67 -10.63
C LEU A 76 -11.26 7.21 -10.25
N ILE A 77 -11.22 6.92 -8.94
CA ILE A 77 -11.01 5.57 -8.43
C ILE A 77 -12.13 4.62 -8.90
N SER A 78 -13.39 5.06 -8.83
CA SER A 78 -14.53 4.25 -9.27
C SER A 78 -14.46 3.92 -10.76
N ASP A 79 -14.05 4.88 -11.60
CA ASP A 79 -13.96 4.65 -13.04
C ASP A 79 -12.80 3.73 -13.40
N MET A 80 -11.66 3.86 -12.73
CA MET A 80 -10.53 2.92 -12.88
C MET A 80 -10.88 1.50 -12.41
N GLU A 81 -11.67 1.36 -11.33
CA GLU A 81 -12.15 0.05 -10.88
C GLU A 81 -13.08 -0.60 -11.91
N LYS A 82 -13.98 0.17 -12.54
CA LYS A 82 -14.81 -0.34 -13.64
C LYS A 82 -13.96 -0.80 -14.81
N GLU A 83 -12.95 -0.03 -15.18
CA GLU A 83 -12.02 -0.36 -16.26
C GLU A 83 -11.23 -1.64 -15.95
N MET A 84 -10.71 -1.78 -14.73
CA MET A 84 -10.08 -3.01 -14.24
C MET A 84 -11.01 -4.24 -14.38
N HIS A 85 -12.27 -4.10 -13.95
CA HIS A 85 -13.27 -5.17 -14.07
C HIS A 85 -13.60 -5.50 -15.54
N ALA A 86 -13.62 -4.50 -16.42
CA ALA A 86 -13.81 -4.71 -17.85
C ALA A 86 -12.65 -5.51 -18.47
N TYR A 87 -11.41 -5.20 -18.11
CA TYR A 87 -10.24 -5.98 -18.55
C TYR A 87 -10.23 -7.40 -17.97
N ALA A 88 -10.62 -7.57 -16.71
CA ALA A 88 -10.75 -8.88 -16.09
C ALA A 88 -11.83 -9.74 -16.79
N ALA A 89 -12.97 -9.13 -17.17
CA ALA A 89 -14.02 -9.81 -17.93
C ALA A 89 -13.55 -10.24 -19.34
N LYS A 90 -12.62 -9.49 -19.94
CA LYS A 90 -11.98 -9.81 -21.22
C LYS A 90 -10.77 -10.75 -21.09
N MET A 91 -10.48 -11.28 -19.89
CA MET A 91 -9.32 -12.13 -19.58
C MET A 91 -7.95 -11.45 -19.80
N GLU A 92 -7.90 -10.11 -19.86
CA GLU A 92 -6.67 -9.33 -19.99
C GLU A 92 -6.09 -9.01 -18.59
N PHE A 93 -5.61 -10.05 -17.90
CA PHE A 93 -5.21 -9.95 -16.49
C PHE A 93 -4.00 -9.04 -16.24
N GLU A 94 -3.09 -8.90 -17.20
CA GLU A 94 -1.92 -8.02 -17.09
C GLU A 94 -2.34 -6.54 -16.98
N LYS A 95 -3.25 -6.10 -17.86
CA LYS A 95 -3.80 -4.74 -17.82
C LYS A 95 -4.65 -4.51 -16.58
N ALA A 96 -5.45 -5.50 -16.18
CA ALA A 96 -6.22 -5.44 -14.94
C ALA A 96 -5.31 -5.31 -13.71
N ALA A 97 -4.19 -6.04 -13.66
CA ALA A 97 -3.22 -5.94 -12.58
C ALA A 97 -2.56 -4.55 -12.53
N ALA A 98 -2.17 -3.99 -13.69
CA ALA A 98 -1.62 -2.64 -13.77
C ALA A 98 -2.58 -1.57 -13.24
N ILE A 99 -3.88 -1.67 -13.56
CA ILE A 99 -4.89 -0.74 -13.05
C ILE A 99 -5.13 -0.93 -11.55
N ARG A 100 -5.18 -2.17 -11.06
CA ARG A 100 -5.30 -2.49 -9.63
C ARG A 100 -4.20 -1.80 -8.82
N ASP A 101 -2.97 -1.86 -9.30
CA ASP A 101 -1.82 -1.30 -8.57
C ASP A 101 -1.84 0.23 -8.57
N LYS A 102 -2.28 0.86 -9.68
CA LYS A 102 -2.54 2.31 -9.74
C LYS A 102 -3.66 2.75 -8.77
N VAL A 103 -4.78 2.01 -8.73
CA VAL A 103 -5.89 2.27 -7.80
C VAL A 103 -5.43 2.17 -6.35
N ARG A 104 -4.58 1.19 -6.02
CA ARG A 104 -4.02 1.02 -4.68
C ARG A 104 -3.13 2.19 -4.27
N MET A 105 -2.29 2.68 -5.19
CA MET A 105 -1.45 3.86 -4.96
C MET A 105 -2.29 5.10 -4.70
N LEU A 106 -3.30 5.36 -5.55
CA LEU A 106 -4.20 6.52 -5.41
C LEU A 106 -4.99 6.47 -4.09
N LYS A 107 -5.54 5.30 -3.73
CA LYS A 107 -6.23 5.13 -2.43
C LYS A 107 -5.31 5.41 -1.24
N SER A 108 -4.05 4.98 -1.31
CA SER A 108 -3.04 5.26 -0.27
C SER A 108 -2.73 6.75 -0.16
N GLN A 109 -2.58 7.46 -1.29
CA GLN A 109 -2.37 8.90 -1.30
C GLN A 109 -3.56 9.67 -0.72
N VAL A 110 -4.79 9.30 -1.11
CA VAL A 110 -6.01 9.90 -0.56
C VAL A 110 -6.12 9.66 0.95
N ASN A 111 -5.79 8.45 1.42
CA ASN A 111 -5.84 8.15 2.86
C ASN A 111 -4.81 8.98 3.65
N LYS A 112 -3.58 9.10 3.13
CA LYS A 112 -2.53 9.96 3.71
C LYS A 112 -2.94 11.44 3.77
N MET A 113 -3.66 11.93 2.75
CA MET A 113 -4.21 13.29 2.74
C MET A 113 -5.33 13.47 3.79
N LYS A 114 -6.18 12.46 4.01
CA LYS A 114 -7.28 12.50 4.99
C LYS A 114 -6.80 12.43 6.45
N GLU A 115 -5.69 11.75 6.71
CA GLU A 115 -5.11 11.59 8.06
C GLU A 115 -4.35 12.83 8.57
N GLY A 116 -4.40 13.98 7.85
CA GLY A 116 -3.75 15.22 8.27
C GLY A 116 -2.26 15.30 7.96
N GLY A 117 -1.74 14.41 7.11
CA GLY A 117 -0.38 14.46 6.61
C GLY A 117 -0.24 15.54 5.54
N PHE A 118 0.26 16.72 5.91
CA PHE A 118 0.86 17.65 4.95
C PHE A 118 1.99 16.89 4.26
N ILE A 119 1.83 16.56 2.97
CA ILE A 119 2.92 15.98 2.19
C ILE A 119 3.96 17.09 2.05
N ALA A 120 4.99 17.05 2.88
CA ALA A 120 6.26 17.67 2.52
C ALA A 120 6.76 16.90 1.30
N VAL A 121 6.36 17.35 0.10
CA VAL A 121 7.22 17.14 -1.05
C VAL A 121 8.45 17.95 -0.71
N SER A 122 9.51 17.26 -0.30
CA SER A 122 10.85 17.83 -0.29
C SER A 122 11.17 18.19 -1.74
N ILE A 123 10.71 19.36 -2.17
CA ILE A 123 11.34 20.11 -3.25
C ILE A 123 12.70 20.43 -2.65
N ASP A 124 13.70 19.60 -2.94
CA ASP A 124 15.09 19.94 -2.66
C ASP A 124 15.40 21.10 -3.60
N ASP A 125 15.06 22.31 -3.17
CA ASP A 125 15.54 23.55 -3.77
C ASP A 125 17.05 23.40 -3.79
N GLY A 126 17.58 23.19 -4.99
CA GLY A 126 18.99 22.97 -5.30
C GLY A 126 19.86 24.16 -4.89
N MET A 127 20.00 24.38 -3.59
CA MET A 127 20.97 25.29 -3.01
C MET A 127 22.22 24.50 -2.71
N SER A 128 23.30 24.88 -3.39
CA SER A 128 24.62 24.30 -3.18
C SER A 128 25.02 24.37 -1.70
N GLN A 129 25.79 23.38 -1.24
CA GLN A 129 26.34 23.33 0.14
C GLN A 129 27.02 24.64 0.57
N VAL A 130 27.54 25.41 -0.39
CA VAL A 130 28.19 26.72 -0.18
C VAL A 130 27.18 27.81 0.18
N GLU A 131 26.01 27.82 -0.46
CA GLU A 131 24.96 28.83 -0.24
C GLU A 131 24.22 28.63 1.10
N ARG A 132 24.06 27.36 1.52
CA ARG A 132 23.49 27.00 2.83
C ARG A 132 24.34 27.59 3.99
N LYS A 133 25.68 27.51 3.89
CA LYS A 133 26.61 28.15 4.86
C LYS A 133 26.55 29.67 4.85
N HIS A 134 26.45 30.29 3.67
CA HIS A 134 26.42 31.76 3.54
C HIS A 134 25.14 32.38 4.12
N LYS A 135 23.98 31.70 3.99
CA LYS A 135 22.69 32.14 4.53
C LYS A 135 22.61 32.01 6.05
N GLN A 136 23.19 30.96 6.64
CA GLN A 136 23.27 30.79 8.10
C GLN A 136 24.13 31.87 8.77
N ARG A 137 25.27 32.24 8.17
CA ARG A 137 26.14 33.33 8.68
C ARG A 137 25.44 34.69 8.63
N ARG A 138 24.69 35.00 7.55
CA ARG A 138 23.92 36.25 7.45
C ARG A 138 22.76 36.34 8.45
N ARG A 139 22.07 35.24 8.73
CA ARG A 139 20.98 35.19 9.73
C ARG A 139 21.48 35.34 11.17
N GLY A 140 22.63 34.72 11.52
CA GLY A 140 23.26 34.90 12.83
C GLY A 140 23.68 36.35 13.11
N MET A 141 24.23 37.03 12.09
CA MET A 141 24.72 38.39 12.20
C MET A 141 23.61 39.44 12.38
N GLN A 142 22.41 39.20 11.82
CA GLN A 142 21.24 40.07 12.02
C GLN A 142 20.60 39.90 13.41
N LYS A 143 20.60 38.68 13.99
CA LYS A 143 20.16 38.45 15.37
C LYS A 143 21.08 39.15 16.37
N ALA A 144 22.40 39.11 16.16
CA ALA A 144 23.36 39.80 17.01
C ALA A 144 23.20 41.34 16.99
N LYS A 145 22.88 41.93 15.82
CA LYS A 145 22.59 43.37 15.73
C LYS A 145 21.30 43.80 16.43
N ARG A 146 20.30 42.91 16.55
CA ARG A 146 19.05 43.19 17.28
C ARG A 146 19.22 43.15 18.80
N TYR A 147 20.16 42.38 19.33
CA TYR A 147 20.41 42.30 20.77
C TYR A 147 21.28 43.44 21.33
N ARG A 148 21.94 44.22 20.47
CA ARG A 148 22.85 45.32 20.89
C ARG A 148 22.19 46.71 20.84
N LYS A 149 20.87 46.78 20.67
CA LYS A 149 20.07 48.01 20.54
C LYS A 149 18.94 48.13 21.57
N LYS A 150 18.99 47.33 22.64
CA LYS A 150 18.22 47.53 23.87
C LYS A 150 19.18 47.90 24.99
#